data_AF-A0A8T0I459-F1
#
_entry.id   AF-A0A8T0I459-F1
#
_cell.length_a   1.000
_cell.length_b   1.000
_cell.length_c   1.000
_cell.angle_alpha   90.00
_cell.angle_beta   90.00
_cell.angle_gamma   90.00
#
_symmetry.space_group_name_H-M   'P 1'
#
loop_
_entity.id
_entity.type
_entity.pdbx_description
1 polymer ?
#
loop_
_entity_poly.entity_id
_entity_poly.type
_entity_poly.pdbx_seq_one_letter_code
_entity_poly.pdbx_strand_id
1 'polypeptide(L)'
;MYGDVRDLGCGNAILIIIQLFFAGIIVICLDELLQKGYGIGSGISLFIATNICENIIWKAFSPTTINSGRGAEFEGAVIALFHLLLTRSDKVGALNEAFFRQNLPNVTNLLATAVVFLIVIYFQGFRVEIPVRSKSARGQQGSYPIKLFYTSNMPIILQSALVSNLYFISQLLFKRYSNNFVVNLLGKWKESEYSQSGQLIPVGGLVYYITPPTSLGDIVANPFHAVFYLTFMLTACALFSKTWIEVSGSSARDVAKQLKEQQMVMPGHRESNLQRELNRYIPIAAAFGGMCIGALTVVADFMGAIGSGTGILLAVTIIYQYFETFDKERASELGFFGF
;
A
#
# COMPACT_ATOMS: atom_id res chain seq x y z
N MET A 1 -18.62 5.78 14.33
CA MET A 1 -17.35 5.67 15.07
C MET A 1 -17.43 6.31 16.44
N TYR A 2 -17.91 7.54 16.61
CA TYR A 2 -18.00 8.15 17.95
C TYR A 2 -19.41 8.14 18.58
N GLY A 3 -20.47 8.01 17.78
CA GLY A 3 -21.88 8.13 18.24
C GLY A 3 -22.49 9.46 17.79
N ASP A 4 -23.79 9.67 17.99
CA ASP A 4 -24.43 10.96 17.70
C ASP A 4 -24.01 12.00 18.76
N VAL A 5 -23.86 13.26 18.38
CA VAL A 5 -23.44 14.36 19.27
C VAL A 5 -24.41 14.53 20.44
N ARG A 6 -25.66 14.11 20.22
CA ARG A 6 -26.73 14.08 21.24
C ARG A 6 -26.48 13.07 22.36
N ASP A 7 -25.80 11.96 22.09
CA ASP A 7 -25.52 10.90 23.07
C ASP A 7 -24.15 11.11 23.76
N LEU A 8 -23.19 11.74 23.07
CA LEU A 8 -21.87 12.04 23.63
C LEU A 8 -21.87 13.26 24.57
N GLY A 9 -22.78 14.20 24.35
CA GLY A 9 -22.76 15.53 24.96
C GLY A 9 -21.68 16.43 24.37
N CYS A 10 -21.97 17.74 24.27
CA CYS A 10 -21.06 18.72 23.66
C CYS A 10 -19.66 18.74 24.30
N GLY A 11 -19.56 18.48 25.62
CA GLY A 11 -18.28 18.45 26.34
C GLY A 11 -17.33 17.35 25.88
N ASN A 12 -17.82 16.11 25.78
CA ASN A 12 -16.99 14.99 25.33
C ASN A 12 -16.63 15.09 23.84
N ALA A 13 -17.55 15.60 23.01
CA ALA A 13 -17.26 15.85 21.60
C ALA A 13 -16.08 16.83 21.43
N ILE A 14 -16.07 17.92 22.19
CA ILE A 14 -14.97 18.90 22.18
C ILE A 14 -13.67 18.27 22.68
N LEU A 15 -13.71 17.47 23.74
CA LEU A 15 -12.53 16.77 24.25
C LEU A 15 -11.92 15.81 23.22
N ILE A 16 -12.75 15.04 22.50
CA ILE A 16 -12.28 14.14 21.44
C ILE A 16 -11.63 14.94 20.30
N ILE A 17 -12.23 16.07 19.90
CA ILE A 17 -11.66 16.95 18.86
C ILE A 17 -10.29 17.48 19.29
N ILE A 18 -10.17 17.97 20.53
CA ILE A 18 -8.89 18.47 21.05
C ILE A 18 -7.84 17.35 21.12
N GLN A 19 -8.22 16.15 21.57
CA GLN A 19 -7.32 15.01 21.65
C GLN A 19 -6.80 14.59 20.27
N LEU A 20 -7.69 14.48 19.27
CA LEU A 20 -7.31 14.16 17.89
C LEU A 20 -6.44 15.24 17.27
N PHE A 21 -6.75 16.52 17.52
CA PHE A 21 -5.97 17.64 17.02
C PHE A 21 -4.56 17.66 17.60
N PHE A 22 -4.43 17.46 18.92
CA PHE A 22 -3.12 17.42 19.58
C PHE A 22 -2.29 16.22 19.14
N ALA A 23 -2.91 15.03 19.02
CA ALA A 23 -2.25 13.86 18.46
C ALA A 23 -1.76 14.10 17.01
N GLY A 24 -2.59 14.75 16.18
CA GLY A 24 -2.21 15.13 14.82
C GLY A 24 -1.03 16.10 14.76
N ILE A 25 -1.00 17.11 15.64
CA ILE A 25 0.14 18.04 15.74
C ILE A 25 1.41 17.30 16.11
N ILE A 26 1.36 16.40 17.11
CA ILE A 26 2.54 15.62 17.53
C ILE A 26 3.09 14.82 16.35
N VAL A 27 2.23 14.16 15.57
CA VAL A 27 2.64 13.38 14.40
C VAL A 27 3.30 14.26 13.33
N ILE A 28 2.75 15.45 13.06
CA ILE A 28 3.34 16.41 12.11
C ILE A 28 4.72 16.89 12.61
N CYS A 29 4.84 17.23 13.90
CA CYS A 29 6.12 17.62 14.48
C CYS A 29 7.17 16.50 14.42
N LEU A 30 6.77 15.25 14.65
CA LEU A 30 7.65 14.09 14.51
C LEU A 30 8.09 13.87 13.06
N ASP A 31 7.18 14.06 12.09
CA ASP A 31 7.54 13.98 10.67
C ASP A 31 8.53 15.08 10.27
N GLU A 32 8.33 16.33 10.71
CA GLU A 32 9.30 17.41 10.50
C GLU A 32 10.67 17.12 11.14
N LEU A 33 10.69 16.54 12.34
CA LEU A 33 11.93 16.20 13.03
C LEU A 33 12.73 15.16 12.24
N LEU A 34 12.06 14.11 11.75
CA LEU A 34 12.68 13.08 10.93
C LEU A 34 13.17 13.65 9.58
N GLN A 35 12.38 14.51 8.94
CA GLN A 35 12.76 15.15 7.68
C GLN A 35 13.93 16.14 7.81
N LYS A 36 14.11 16.78 8.98
CA LYS A 36 15.23 17.70 9.25
C LYS A 36 16.57 16.99 9.49
N GLY A 37 16.67 15.70 9.15
CA GLY A 37 17.92 14.94 9.16
C GLY A 37 18.21 14.17 10.46
N TYR A 38 17.29 14.17 11.42
CA TYR A 38 17.38 13.30 12.59
C TYR A 38 16.87 11.88 12.30
N GLY A 39 16.29 11.64 11.12
CA GLY A 39 15.79 10.35 10.69
C GLY A 39 16.22 10.01 9.26
N ILE A 40 16.22 8.70 8.97
CA ILE A 40 16.54 8.16 7.66
C ILE A 40 15.25 8.14 6.84
N GLY A 41 14.76 9.28 6.36
CA GLY A 41 13.55 9.35 5.51
C GLY A 41 12.33 10.05 6.13
N SER A 42 11.12 9.77 5.62
CA SER A 42 9.87 10.46 6.01
C SER A 42 9.11 9.74 7.12
N GLY A 43 8.74 10.47 8.18
CA GLY A 43 7.96 9.95 9.29
C GLY A 43 6.61 9.36 8.88
N ILE A 44 5.90 9.98 7.95
CA ILE A 44 4.62 9.48 7.44
C ILE A 44 4.77 8.05 6.88
N SER A 45 5.80 7.79 6.08
CA SER A 45 6.03 6.47 5.50
C SER A 45 6.36 5.41 6.55
N LEU A 46 7.11 5.78 7.58
CA LEU A 46 7.44 4.90 8.70
C LEU A 46 6.20 4.54 9.54
N PHE A 47 5.31 5.50 9.80
CA PHE A 47 4.07 5.24 10.53
C PHE A 47 3.13 4.32 9.77
N ILE A 48 2.99 4.52 8.46
CA ILE A 48 2.20 3.64 7.60
C ILE A 48 2.76 2.21 7.62
N ALA A 49 4.07 2.05 7.42
CA ALA A 49 4.71 0.73 7.42
C ALA A 49 4.56 0.02 8.77
N THR A 50 4.75 0.75 9.88
CA THR A 50 4.60 0.21 11.24
C THR A 50 3.18 -0.27 11.49
N ASN A 51 2.17 0.53 11.14
CA ASN A 51 0.76 0.17 11.34
C ASN A 51 0.36 -1.08 10.56
N ILE A 52 0.86 -1.22 9.32
CA ILE A 52 0.60 -2.40 8.50
C ILE A 52 1.29 -3.64 9.09
N CYS A 53 2.56 -3.52 9.52
CA CYS A 53 3.28 -4.62 10.16
C CYS A 53 2.60 -5.07 11.45
N GLU A 54 2.16 -4.12 12.27
CA GLU A 54 1.37 -4.38 13.48
C GLU A 54 0.07 -5.12 13.13
N ASN A 55 -0.68 -4.68 12.11
CA ASN A 55 -1.91 -5.34 11.69
C ASN A 55 -1.67 -6.80 11.25
N ILE A 56 -0.60 -7.05 10.49
CA ILE A 56 -0.21 -8.40 10.05
C ILE A 56 0.13 -9.28 11.25
N ILE A 57 0.91 -8.78 12.21
CA ILE A 57 1.28 -9.52 13.42
C ILE A 57 0.04 -9.82 14.27
N TRP A 58 -0.84 -8.84 14.48
CA TRP A 58 -2.09 -9.06 15.22
C TRP A 58 -2.98 -10.09 14.55
N LYS A 59 -3.15 -10.04 13.23
CA LYS A 59 -3.96 -11.06 12.53
C LYS A 59 -3.31 -12.45 12.49
N ALA A 60 -2.00 -12.54 12.60
CA ALA A 60 -1.28 -13.81 12.68
C ALA A 60 -1.33 -14.43 14.10
N PHE A 61 -1.18 -13.59 15.13
CA PHE A 61 -0.93 -14.01 16.52
C PHE A 61 -1.93 -13.47 17.55
N SER A 62 -3.11 -12.98 17.17
CA SER A 62 -4.09 -12.48 18.14
C SER A 62 -4.57 -13.61 19.07
N PRO A 63 -4.47 -13.41 20.41
CA PRO A 63 -4.91 -14.40 21.40
C PRO A 63 -6.41 -14.30 21.72
N THR A 64 -7.14 -13.43 21.02
CA THR A 64 -8.58 -13.23 21.19
C THR A 64 -9.35 -14.44 20.66
N THR A 65 -10.36 -14.89 21.40
CA THR A 65 -11.25 -15.98 21.00
C THR A 65 -12.61 -15.43 20.62
N ILE A 66 -13.13 -15.82 19.46
CA ILE A 66 -14.48 -15.49 19.02
C ILE A 66 -15.31 -16.77 19.03
N ASN A 67 -16.43 -16.74 19.74
CA ASN A 67 -17.37 -17.85 19.79
C ASN A 67 -18.38 -17.73 18.65
N SER A 68 -18.12 -18.35 17.50
CA SER A 68 -19.06 -18.40 16.36
C SER A 68 -20.09 -19.55 16.47
N GLY A 69 -20.51 -19.91 17.68
CA GLY A 69 -21.57 -20.91 17.90
C GLY A 69 -21.15 -22.39 17.75
N ARG A 70 -19.90 -22.69 17.38
CA ARG A 70 -19.33 -24.06 17.30
C ARG A 70 -18.20 -24.34 18.32
N GLY A 71 -17.89 -23.37 19.18
CA GLY A 71 -16.80 -23.42 20.16
C GLY A 71 -15.96 -22.14 20.14
N ALA A 72 -15.01 -22.04 21.09
CA ALA A 72 -14.06 -20.93 21.15
C ALA A 72 -12.99 -21.13 20.08
N GLU A 73 -13.00 -20.29 19.06
CA GLU A 73 -12.00 -20.31 18.00
C GLU A 73 -11.13 -19.06 18.14
N PHE A 74 -9.81 -19.25 18.17
CA PHE A 74 -8.86 -18.14 18.21
C PHE A 74 -8.92 -17.35 16.89
N GLU A 75 -8.77 -16.03 16.98
CA GLU A 75 -8.76 -15.11 15.86
C GLU A 75 -7.43 -15.14 15.11
N GLY A 76 -6.31 -15.40 15.80
CA GLY A 76 -4.98 -15.46 15.20
C GLY A 76 -4.80 -16.72 14.36
N ALA A 77 -4.45 -16.55 13.08
CA ALA A 77 -4.31 -17.66 12.12
C ALA A 77 -3.36 -18.77 12.63
N VAL A 78 -2.26 -18.39 13.29
CA VAL A 78 -1.24 -19.34 13.79
C VAL A 78 -1.71 -20.01 15.09
N ILE A 79 -2.26 -19.22 16.02
CA ILE A 79 -2.74 -19.73 17.31
C ILE A 79 -3.94 -20.66 17.11
N ALA A 80 -4.84 -20.31 16.19
CA ALA A 80 -5.97 -21.14 15.80
C ALA A 80 -5.50 -22.46 15.16
N LEU A 81 -4.48 -22.44 14.29
CA LEU A 81 -3.90 -23.67 13.74
C LEU A 81 -3.38 -24.58 14.86
N PHE A 82 -2.55 -24.05 15.77
CA PHE A 82 -2.00 -24.86 16.86
C PHE A 82 -3.09 -25.38 17.80
N HIS A 83 -4.08 -24.56 18.16
CA HIS A 83 -5.17 -24.97 19.03
C HIS A 83 -6.09 -26.04 18.38
N LEU A 84 -6.45 -25.86 17.11
CA LEU A 84 -7.26 -26.83 16.36
C LEU A 84 -6.50 -28.15 16.10
N LEU A 85 -5.18 -28.08 15.87
CA LEU A 85 -4.34 -29.25 15.66
C LEU A 85 -4.09 -30.05 16.95
N LEU A 86 -4.02 -29.39 18.11
CA LEU A 86 -3.82 -30.02 19.42
C LEU A 86 -5.12 -30.57 20.03
N THR A 87 -6.26 -29.89 19.82
CA THR A 87 -7.51 -30.18 20.56
C THR A 87 -8.48 -31.09 19.81
N ARG A 88 -8.37 -31.22 18.47
CA ARG A 88 -9.30 -32.04 17.65
C ARG A 88 -8.63 -33.34 17.16
N SER A 89 -9.34 -34.46 17.30
CA SER A 89 -8.86 -35.81 16.89
C SER A 89 -8.87 -36.03 15.36
N ASP A 90 -9.73 -35.34 14.62
CA ASP A 90 -9.82 -35.41 13.15
C ASP A 90 -8.85 -34.44 12.45
N LYS A 91 -7.59 -34.85 12.35
CA LYS A 91 -6.49 -34.04 11.78
C LYS A 91 -6.75 -33.54 10.36
N VAL A 92 -7.47 -34.29 9.52
CA VAL A 92 -7.70 -33.94 8.10
C VAL A 92 -8.88 -32.97 7.93
N GLY A 93 -9.96 -33.15 8.70
CA GLY A 93 -11.12 -32.24 8.69
C GLY A 93 -10.80 -30.90 9.35
N ALA A 94 -10.07 -30.91 10.46
CA ALA A 94 -9.61 -29.71 11.14
C ALA A 94 -8.60 -28.90 10.31
N LEU A 95 -7.72 -29.58 9.54
CA LEU A 95 -6.85 -28.89 8.58
C LEU A 95 -7.67 -28.22 7.48
N ASN A 96 -8.63 -28.92 6.86
CA ASN A 96 -9.41 -28.36 5.76
C ASN A 96 -10.26 -27.16 6.24
N GLU A 97 -10.81 -27.23 7.46
CA GLU A 97 -11.58 -26.14 8.07
C GLU A 97 -10.68 -24.96 8.53
N ALA A 98 -9.43 -25.22 8.95
CA ALA A 98 -8.45 -24.17 9.27
C ALA A 98 -7.82 -23.51 8.03
N PHE A 99 -7.77 -24.21 6.89
CA PHE A 99 -7.28 -23.69 5.61
C PHE A 99 -8.36 -22.94 4.81
N PHE A 100 -9.64 -23.31 4.92
CA PHE A 100 -10.76 -22.76 4.13
C PHE A 100 -11.86 -22.07 4.96
N ARG A 101 -11.52 -21.36 6.04
CA ARG A 101 -12.52 -20.62 6.83
C ARG A 101 -12.94 -19.34 6.10
N GLN A 102 -14.23 -19.14 5.85
CA GLN A 102 -14.68 -17.98 5.07
C GLN A 102 -14.66 -16.65 5.85
N ASN A 103 -14.71 -16.70 7.19
CA ASN A 103 -14.99 -15.52 8.00
C ASN A 103 -13.81 -15.01 8.85
N LEU A 104 -12.68 -15.73 8.89
CA LEU A 104 -11.52 -15.40 9.75
C LEU A 104 -10.20 -15.50 8.99
N PRO A 105 -9.12 -14.84 9.47
CA PRO A 105 -7.80 -14.95 8.86
C PRO A 105 -7.33 -16.41 8.81
N ASN A 106 -7.21 -16.95 7.60
CA ASN A 106 -6.75 -18.32 7.40
C ASN A 106 -5.22 -18.39 7.31
N VAL A 107 -4.72 -19.59 7.55
CA VAL A 107 -3.32 -19.95 7.26
C VAL A 107 -3.01 -19.78 5.77
N THR A 108 -4.00 -20.05 4.89
CA THR A 108 -3.92 -19.76 3.45
C THR A 108 -3.69 -18.29 3.17
N ASN A 109 -4.33 -17.38 3.92
CA ASN A 109 -4.18 -15.94 3.74
C ASN A 109 -2.81 -15.48 4.21
N LEU A 110 -2.29 -16.07 5.30
CA LEU A 110 -0.92 -15.81 5.77
C LEU A 110 0.12 -16.28 4.75
N LEU A 111 -0.07 -17.47 4.19
CA LEU A 111 0.80 -18.01 3.15
C LEU A 111 0.71 -17.19 1.85
N ALA A 112 -0.50 -16.74 1.48
CA ALA A 112 -0.70 -15.81 0.37
C ALA A 112 0.06 -14.50 0.59
N THR A 113 -0.01 -13.91 1.80
CA THR A 113 0.77 -12.72 2.16
C THR A 113 2.28 -12.97 2.01
N ALA A 114 2.79 -14.11 2.45
CA ALA A 114 4.21 -14.45 2.29
C ALA A 114 4.62 -14.61 0.82
N VAL A 115 3.78 -15.23 -0.01
CA VAL A 115 4.03 -15.37 -1.45
C VAL A 115 4.04 -14.00 -2.14
N VAL A 116 3.04 -13.15 -1.86
CA VAL A 116 2.98 -11.78 -2.40
C VAL A 116 4.23 -10.99 -1.95
N PHE A 117 4.62 -11.10 -0.68
CA PHE A 117 5.81 -10.44 -0.15
C PHE A 117 7.08 -10.81 -0.93
N LEU A 118 7.30 -12.11 -1.19
CA LEU A 118 8.44 -12.58 -1.98
C LEU A 118 8.40 -12.10 -3.42
N ILE A 119 7.23 -12.11 -4.05
CA ILE A 119 7.05 -11.61 -5.42
C ILE A 119 7.38 -10.12 -5.51
N VAL A 120 6.91 -9.32 -4.55
CA VAL A 120 7.17 -7.87 -4.52
C VAL A 120 8.67 -7.59 -4.38
N ILE A 121 9.36 -8.29 -3.47
CA ILE A 121 10.82 -8.15 -3.32
C ILE A 121 11.54 -8.49 -4.63
N TYR A 122 11.14 -9.57 -5.29
CA TYR A 122 11.71 -9.96 -6.57
C TYR A 122 11.53 -8.87 -7.62
N PHE A 123 10.33 -8.31 -7.75
CA PHE A 123 10.07 -7.23 -8.70
C PHE A 123 10.81 -5.93 -8.37
N GLN A 124 11.04 -5.67 -7.08
CA GLN A 124 11.73 -4.47 -6.64
C GLN A 124 13.23 -4.49 -6.94
N GLY A 125 13.81 -5.67 -7.15
CA GLY A 125 15.18 -5.85 -7.63
C GLY A 125 15.40 -5.45 -9.09
N PHE A 126 14.34 -5.31 -9.91
CA PHE A 126 14.50 -4.92 -11.31
C PHE A 126 14.91 -3.45 -11.44
N ARG A 127 16.12 -3.24 -11.97
CA ARG A 127 16.68 -1.92 -12.28
C ARG A 127 17.39 -1.93 -13.62
N VAL A 128 17.20 -0.86 -14.37
CA VAL A 128 17.91 -0.58 -15.63
C VAL A 128 19.07 0.35 -15.30
N GLU A 129 20.29 -0.15 -15.41
CA GLU A 129 21.49 0.64 -15.15
C GLU A 129 21.95 1.35 -16.43
N ILE A 130 21.92 2.67 -16.42
CA ILE A 130 22.47 3.48 -17.51
C ILE A 130 23.90 3.87 -17.13
N PRO A 131 24.92 3.50 -17.93
CA PRO A 131 26.29 3.89 -17.65
C PRO A 131 26.45 5.40 -17.82
N VAL A 132 27.08 6.04 -16.86
CA VAL A 132 27.39 7.47 -16.84
C VAL A 132 28.87 7.66 -16.52
N ARG A 133 29.52 8.64 -17.15
CA ARG A 133 30.92 8.98 -16.91
C ARG A 133 31.02 10.41 -16.44
N SER A 134 31.85 10.65 -15.43
CA SER A 134 32.19 12.02 -15.04
C SER A 134 33.05 12.69 -16.10
N LYS A 135 32.74 13.94 -16.45
CA LYS A 135 33.61 14.79 -17.27
C LYS A 135 34.76 15.38 -16.47
N SER A 136 34.55 15.62 -15.17
CA SER A 136 35.53 16.29 -14.30
C SER A 136 36.64 15.34 -13.86
N ALA A 137 36.28 14.11 -13.48
CA ALA A 137 37.24 13.07 -13.09
C ALA A 137 37.41 12.02 -14.20
N ARG A 138 38.51 12.10 -14.96
CA ARG A 138 38.85 11.10 -16.00
C ARG A 138 39.01 9.72 -15.34
N GLY A 139 38.22 8.74 -15.82
CA GLY A 139 38.30 7.34 -15.39
C GLY A 139 37.21 6.91 -14.40
N GLN A 140 36.49 7.85 -13.78
CA GLN A 140 35.38 7.52 -12.88
C GLN A 140 34.12 7.19 -13.71
N GLN A 141 33.83 5.90 -13.82
CA GLN A 141 32.60 5.38 -14.41
C GLN A 141 31.62 5.06 -13.29
N GLY A 142 30.40 5.57 -13.40
CA GLY A 142 29.30 5.24 -12.50
C GLY A 142 28.14 4.64 -13.29
N SER A 143 27.27 3.90 -12.62
CA SER A 143 25.98 3.49 -13.18
C SER A 143 24.90 4.33 -12.52
N TYR A 144 23.98 4.88 -13.31
CA TYR A 144 22.76 5.52 -12.81
C TYR A 144 21.61 4.50 -12.92
N PRO A 145 21.21 3.84 -11.81
CA PRO A 145 20.14 2.84 -11.84
C PRO A 145 18.76 3.52 -11.89
N ILE A 146 18.01 3.26 -12.96
CA ILE A 146 16.60 3.57 -13.07
C ILE A 146 15.82 2.33 -12.64
N LYS A 147 15.20 2.37 -11.46
CA LYS A 147 14.38 1.25 -10.97
C LYS A 147 13.09 1.14 -11.76
N LEU A 148 12.57 -0.10 -11.89
CA LEU A 148 11.27 -0.36 -12.51
C LEU A 148 10.15 0.40 -11.78
N PHE A 149 10.18 0.41 -10.45
CA PHE A 149 9.32 1.23 -9.61
C PHE A 149 9.87 2.65 -9.47
N TYR A 150 9.98 3.35 -10.60
CA TYR A 150 10.65 4.64 -10.71
C TYR A 150 9.98 5.75 -9.89
N THR A 151 8.65 5.80 -9.90
CA THR A 151 7.86 6.81 -9.15
C THR A 151 7.63 6.44 -7.69
N SER A 152 8.29 5.38 -7.20
CA SER A 152 8.12 4.87 -5.84
C SER A 152 6.65 4.52 -5.50
N ASN A 153 6.36 4.45 -4.19
CA ASN A 153 5.06 4.10 -3.60
C ASN A 153 3.98 5.16 -3.72
N MET A 154 4.33 6.37 -4.12
CA MET A 154 3.41 7.50 -4.01
C MET A 154 2.11 7.33 -4.82
N PRO A 155 2.12 6.80 -6.05
CA PRO A 155 0.88 6.60 -6.81
C PRO A 155 -0.12 5.68 -6.10
N ILE A 156 0.37 4.64 -5.39
CA ILE A 156 -0.48 3.75 -4.59
C ILE A 156 -1.03 4.50 -3.38
N ILE A 157 -0.19 5.25 -2.68
CA ILE A 157 -0.59 6.02 -1.49
C ILE A 157 -1.70 7.00 -1.87
N LEU A 158 -1.51 7.75 -2.96
CA LEU A 158 -2.49 8.72 -3.46
C LEU A 158 -3.79 8.04 -3.91
N GLN A 159 -3.68 6.92 -4.62
CA GLN A 159 -4.86 6.16 -5.06
C GLN A 159 -5.64 5.61 -3.86
N SER A 160 -4.96 4.99 -2.90
CA SER A 160 -5.58 4.45 -1.68
C SER A 160 -6.20 5.54 -0.82
N ALA A 161 -5.54 6.70 -0.70
CA ALA A 161 -6.08 7.86 0.01
C ALA A 161 -7.34 8.41 -0.69
N LEU A 162 -7.32 8.50 -2.03
CA LEU A 162 -8.49 8.93 -2.82
C LEU A 162 -9.67 7.98 -2.60
N VAL A 163 -9.44 6.67 -2.67
CA VAL A 163 -10.48 5.66 -2.45
C VAL A 163 -11.02 5.72 -1.02
N SER A 164 -10.15 5.83 -0.01
CA SER A 164 -10.57 5.99 1.39
C SER A 164 -11.41 7.25 1.62
N ASN A 165 -11.01 8.37 1.03
CA ASN A 165 -11.77 9.63 1.11
C ASN A 165 -13.13 9.51 0.40
N LEU A 166 -13.16 8.84 -0.76
CA LEU A 166 -14.38 8.58 -1.51
C LEU A 166 -15.34 7.70 -0.69
N TYR A 167 -14.85 6.68 0.02
CA TYR A 167 -15.65 5.89 0.95
C TYR A 167 -16.22 6.72 2.08
N PHE A 168 -15.39 7.52 2.74
CA PHE A 168 -15.83 8.36 3.85
C PHE A 168 -16.94 9.34 3.43
N ILE A 169 -16.73 10.04 2.30
CA ILE A 169 -17.72 10.97 1.74
C ILE A 169 -19.00 10.22 1.37
N SER A 170 -18.88 9.08 0.69
CA SER A 170 -20.06 8.29 0.29
C SER A 170 -20.86 7.79 1.49
N GLN A 171 -20.21 7.33 2.57
CA GLN A 171 -20.89 6.92 3.80
C GLN A 171 -21.62 8.08 4.46
N LEU A 172 -21.01 9.27 4.50
CA LEU A 172 -21.63 10.46 5.09
C LEU A 172 -22.84 10.92 4.27
N LEU A 173 -22.72 10.96 2.94
CA LEU A 173 -23.81 11.32 2.04
C LEU A 173 -24.97 10.33 2.14
N PHE A 174 -24.70 9.03 2.23
CA PHE A 174 -25.73 8.01 2.39
C PHE A 174 -26.48 8.15 3.72
N LYS A 175 -25.76 8.41 4.82
CA LYS A 175 -26.38 8.63 6.14
C LYS A 175 -27.22 9.90 6.20
N ARG A 176 -26.85 10.96 5.48
CA ARG A 176 -27.56 12.25 5.53
C ARG A 176 -28.67 12.39 4.48
N TYR A 177 -28.51 11.80 3.30
CA TYR A 177 -29.40 12.00 2.14
C TYR A 177 -29.72 10.68 1.41
N SER A 178 -30.28 9.71 2.14
CA SER A 178 -30.63 8.37 1.61
C SER A 178 -31.58 8.37 0.40
N ASN A 179 -32.41 9.41 0.25
CA ASN A 179 -33.43 9.49 -0.81
C ASN A 179 -32.99 10.11 -2.15
N ASN A 180 -31.75 10.60 -2.27
CA ASN A 180 -31.30 11.25 -3.50
C ASN A 180 -30.78 10.23 -4.53
N PHE A 181 -31.22 10.34 -5.79
CA PHE A 181 -30.76 9.49 -6.90
C PHE A 181 -29.23 9.51 -7.08
N VAL A 182 -28.61 10.69 -6.95
CA VAL A 182 -27.15 10.87 -7.03
C VAL A 182 -26.42 10.12 -5.91
N VAL A 183 -26.99 10.11 -4.69
CA VAL A 183 -26.41 9.40 -3.55
C VAL A 183 -26.51 7.89 -3.74
N ASN A 184 -27.63 7.42 -4.27
CA ASN A 184 -27.82 6.01 -4.63
C ASN A 184 -26.94 5.55 -5.81
N LEU A 185 -26.57 6.45 -6.73
CA LEU A 185 -25.60 6.18 -7.80
C LEU A 185 -24.16 6.15 -7.27
N LEU A 186 -23.82 7.03 -6.33
CA LEU A 186 -22.51 7.06 -5.68
C LEU A 186 -22.27 5.79 -4.85
N GLY A 187 -23.17 5.44 -3.95
CA GLY A 187 -23.02 4.25 -3.12
C GLY A 187 -24.24 3.94 -2.26
N LYS A 188 -24.78 2.72 -2.41
CA LYS A 188 -25.72 2.12 -1.47
C LYS A 188 -24.92 1.34 -0.45
N TRP A 189 -25.02 1.71 0.81
CA TRP A 189 -24.36 1.01 1.91
C TRP A 189 -25.40 0.17 2.64
N LYS A 190 -25.09 -1.10 2.95
CA LYS A 190 -25.86 -1.88 3.92
C LYS A 190 -24.97 -2.22 5.09
N GLU A 191 -25.59 -2.27 6.27
CA GLU A 191 -24.93 -2.76 7.47
C GLU A 191 -24.79 -4.28 7.35
N SER A 192 -23.57 -4.79 7.55
CA SER A 192 -23.32 -6.23 7.58
C SER A 192 -23.96 -6.82 8.84
N GLU A 193 -24.93 -7.72 8.68
CA GLU A 193 -25.59 -8.44 9.80
C GLU A 193 -24.63 -9.29 10.64
N TYR A 194 -23.40 -9.53 10.18
CA TYR A 194 -22.44 -10.45 10.80
C TYR A 194 -21.21 -9.79 11.44
N SER A 195 -21.08 -8.46 11.36
CA SER A 195 -19.93 -7.74 11.92
C SER A 195 -20.35 -6.99 13.19
N GLN A 196 -19.85 -7.42 14.35
CA GLN A 196 -20.08 -6.75 15.66
C GLN A 196 -19.61 -5.28 15.69
N SER A 197 -18.92 -4.81 14.64
CA SER A 197 -18.34 -3.48 14.48
C SER A 197 -19.09 -2.54 13.51
N GLY A 198 -20.36 -2.81 13.16
CA GLY A 198 -21.17 -1.90 12.34
C GLY A 198 -20.53 -1.56 10.99
N GLN A 199 -19.77 -2.51 10.43
CA GLN A 199 -19.00 -2.30 9.22
C GLN A 199 -19.96 -2.23 8.03
N LEU A 200 -20.10 -1.04 7.46
CA LEU A 200 -20.94 -0.77 6.30
C LEU A 200 -20.24 -1.34 5.06
N ILE A 201 -20.87 -2.31 4.41
CA ILE A 201 -20.40 -2.84 3.13
C ILE A 201 -21.17 -2.11 2.01
N PRO A 202 -20.49 -1.60 0.97
CA PRO A 202 -21.19 -1.05 -0.18
C PRO A 202 -21.86 -2.22 -0.92
N VAL A 203 -23.17 -2.13 -1.16
CA VAL A 203 -23.98 -3.15 -1.85
C VAL A 203 -24.38 -2.71 -3.26
N GLY A 204 -24.10 -1.46 -3.63
CA GLY A 204 -24.28 -0.97 -4.99
C GLY A 204 -23.74 0.44 -5.21
N GLY A 205 -23.63 0.87 -6.47
CA GLY A 205 -23.13 2.19 -6.87
C GLY A 205 -21.67 2.19 -7.34
N LEU A 206 -21.15 3.35 -7.72
CA LEU A 206 -19.74 3.53 -8.15
C LEU A 206 -18.75 3.03 -7.08
N VAL A 207 -19.09 3.24 -5.82
CA VAL A 207 -18.31 2.80 -4.66
C VAL A 207 -18.17 1.28 -4.60
N TYR A 208 -19.25 0.54 -4.93
CA TYR A 208 -19.21 -0.92 -4.99
C TYR A 208 -18.15 -1.38 -5.99
N TYR A 209 -18.13 -0.79 -7.18
CA TYR A 209 -17.18 -1.10 -8.25
C TYR A 209 -15.71 -0.79 -7.96
N ILE A 210 -15.46 0.14 -7.03
CA ILE A 210 -14.11 0.52 -6.60
C ILE A 210 -13.65 -0.34 -5.43
N THR A 211 -14.55 -1.06 -4.76
CA THR A 211 -14.22 -1.94 -3.62
C THR A 211 -13.65 -3.28 -4.09
N PRO A 212 -12.54 -3.75 -3.48
CA PRO A 212 -12.02 -5.08 -3.77
C PRO A 212 -13.07 -6.14 -3.42
N PRO A 213 -13.31 -7.13 -4.31
CA PRO A 213 -14.21 -8.22 -4.01
C PRO A 213 -13.70 -9.03 -2.81
N THR A 214 -14.60 -9.35 -1.89
CA THR A 214 -14.29 -9.96 -0.60
C THR A 214 -13.90 -11.44 -0.67
N SER A 215 -14.23 -12.12 -1.77
CA SER A 215 -13.91 -13.53 -1.94
C SER A 215 -13.72 -13.92 -3.40
N LEU A 216 -12.93 -14.99 -3.63
CA LEU A 216 -12.82 -15.65 -4.94
C LEU A 216 -14.19 -16.14 -5.44
N GLY A 217 -15.11 -16.47 -4.53
CA GLY A 217 -16.49 -16.83 -4.86
C GLY A 217 -17.29 -15.66 -5.44
N ASP A 218 -17.13 -14.46 -4.88
CA ASP A 218 -17.80 -13.24 -5.36
C ASP A 218 -17.29 -12.81 -6.75
N ILE A 219 -16.03 -13.10 -7.06
CA ILE A 219 -15.44 -12.86 -8.38
C ILE A 219 -16.09 -13.75 -9.46
N VAL A 220 -16.30 -15.03 -9.14
CA VAL A 220 -16.95 -15.98 -10.05
C VAL A 220 -18.43 -15.63 -10.22
N ALA A 221 -19.09 -15.18 -9.15
CA ALA A 221 -20.48 -14.76 -9.20
C ALA A 221 -20.69 -13.45 -9.99
N ASN A 222 -19.74 -12.51 -9.90
CA ASN A 222 -19.83 -11.19 -10.56
C ASN A 222 -18.55 -10.86 -11.34
N PRO A 223 -18.29 -11.49 -12.49
CA PRO A 223 -17.07 -11.27 -13.27
C PRO A 223 -16.93 -9.82 -13.77
N PHE A 224 -18.05 -9.13 -14.02
CA PHE A 224 -18.05 -7.73 -14.46
C PHE A 224 -17.47 -6.79 -13.40
N HIS A 225 -17.77 -7.05 -12.11
CA HIS A 225 -17.25 -6.25 -11.00
C HIS A 225 -15.73 -6.37 -10.89
N ALA A 226 -15.20 -7.59 -10.97
CA ALA A 226 -13.77 -7.85 -10.90
C ALA A 226 -13.01 -7.23 -12.08
N VAL A 227 -13.55 -7.30 -13.30
CA VAL A 227 -12.93 -6.69 -14.49
C VAL A 227 -12.93 -5.17 -14.40
N PHE A 228 -14.03 -4.56 -13.93
CA PHE A 228 -14.08 -3.12 -13.72
C PHE A 228 -13.07 -2.67 -12.67
N TYR A 229 -13.03 -3.34 -11.51
CA TYR A 229 -12.07 -3.05 -10.45
C TYR A 229 -10.62 -3.15 -10.95
N LEU A 230 -10.28 -4.23 -11.65
CA LEU A 230 -8.96 -4.43 -12.23
C LEU A 230 -8.60 -3.31 -13.22
N THR A 231 -9.51 -2.97 -14.13
CA THR A 231 -9.28 -1.93 -15.14
C THR A 231 -9.12 -0.55 -14.48
N PHE A 232 -9.97 -0.24 -13.51
CA PHE A 232 -9.91 1.00 -12.75
C PHE A 232 -8.60 1.12 -11.96
N MET A 233 -8.19 0.08 -11.24
CA MET A 233 -6.95 0.08 -10.47
C MET A 233 -5.72 0.27 -11.36
N LEU A 234 -5.62 -0.48 -12.46
CA LEU A 234 -4.48 -0.37 -13.38
C LEU A 234 -4.39 1.00 -14.04
N THR A 235 -5.54 1.53 -14.49
CA THR A 235 -5.58 2.85 -15.14
C THR A 235 -5.30 3.97 -14.16
N ALA A 236 -5.88 3.94 -12.95
CA ALA A 236 -5.62 4.93 -11.91
C ALA A 236 -4.15 4.93 -11.49
N CYS A 237 -3.55 3.76 -11.21
CA CYS A 237 -2.14 3.67 -10.83
C CYS A 237 -1.19 4.13 -11.96
N ALA A 238 -1.49 3.80 -13.22
CA ALA A 238 -0.68 4.26 -14.35
C ALA A 238 -0.78 5.77 -14.59
N LEU A 239 -1.99 6.35 -14.46
CA LEU A 239 -2.21 7.80 -14.58
C LEU A 239 -1.52 8.56 -13.46
N PHE A 240 -1.71 8.14 -12.21
CA PHE A 240 -1.05 8.77 -11.05
C PHE A 240 0.45 8.63 -11.11
N SER A 241 0.99 7.51 -11.60
CA SER A 241 2.44 7.39 -11.81
C SER A 241 2.96 8.40 -12.83
N LYS A 242 2.30 8.54 -13.99
CA LYS A 242 2.73 9.51 -15.00
C LYS A 242 2.68 10.95 -14.51
N THR A 243 1.58 11.36 -13.88
CA THR A 243 1.45 12.72 -13.36
C THR A 243 2.43 12.98 -12.22
N TRP A 244 2.74 11.95 -11.41
CA TRP A 244 3.70 12.08 -10.32
C TRP A 244 5.12 12.37 -10.81
N ILE A 245 5.57 11.81 -11.94
CA ILE A 245 6.89 12.11 -12.49
C ILE A 245 7.06 13.61 -12.77
N GLU A 246 6.03 14.25 -13.30
CA GLU A 246 6.04 15.66 -13.66
C GLU A 246 6.03 16.56 -12.42
N VAL A 247 5.26 16.19 -11.39
CA VAL A 247 5.13 16.95 -10.15
C VAL A 247 6.34 16.76 -9.21
N SER A 248 6.91 15.57 -9.17
CA SER A 248 8.03 15.24 -8.28
C SER A 248 9.39 15.79 -8.74
N GLY A 249 9.45 16.43 -9.91
CA GLY A 249 10.73 16.85 -10.50
C GLY A 249 11.64 15.67 -10.85
N SER A 250 11.08 14.46 -11.00
CA SER A 250 11.80 13.26 -11.45
C SER A 250 11.63 13.04 -12.96
N SER A 251 11.21 14.07 -13.69
CA SER A 251 11.04 13.98 -15.13
C SER A 251 12.39 13.77 -15.83
N ALA A 252 12.35 13.17 -17.02
CA ALA A 252 13.56 12.99 -17.82
C ALA A 252 14.33 14.30 -18.08
N ARG A 253 13.62 15.43 -18.10
CA ARG A 253 14.21 16.76 -18.24
C ARG A 253 14.93 17.19 -16.96
N ASP A 254 14.31 16.99 -15.81
CA ASP A 254 14.87 17.41 -14.51
C ASP A 254 16.09 16.55 -14.15
N VAL A 255 16.01 15.23 -14.37
CA VAL A 255 17.12 14.31 -14.17
C VAL A 255 18.27 14.62 -15.12
N ALA A 256 17.99 14.92 -16.40
CA ALA A 256 19.03 15.36 -17.33
C ALA A 256 19.71 16.65 -16.88
N LYS A 257 18.95 17.61 -16.32
CA LYS A 257 19.48 18.85 -15.77
C LYS A 257 20.38 18.58 -14.56
N GLN A 258 19.93 17.74 -13.62
CA GLN A 258 20.74 17.32 -12.45
C GLN A 258 22.05 16.63 -12.86
N LEU A 259 21.99 15.69 -13.81
CA LEU A 259 23.20 15.01 -14.31
C LEU A 259 24.17 15.99 -14.98
N LYS A 260 23.64 16.98 -15.70
CA LYS A 260 24.45 18.04 -16.32
C LYS A 260 25.12 18.93 -15.27
N GLU A 261 24.41 19.31 -14.22
CA GLU A 261 24.96 20.08 -13.09
C GLU A 261 26.07 19.30 -12.38
N GLN A 262 25.94 17.98 -12.27
CA GLN A 262 26.96 17.07 -11.72
C GLN A 262 28.12 16.75 -12.70
N GLN A 263 28.16 17.36 -13.89
CA GLN A 263 29.17 17.06 -14.93
C GLN A 263 29.20 15.59 -15.36
N MET A 264 28.06 14.89 -15.27
CA MET A 264 27.92 13.48 -15.66
C MET A 264 27.36 13.38 -17.07
N VAL A 265 28.03 12.61 -17.95
CA VAL A 265 27.60 12.37 -19.32
C VAL A 265 27.56 10.89 -19.67
N MET A 266 26.60 10.51 -20.50
CA MET A 266 26.53 9.13 -21.00
C MET A 266 27.69 8.88 -21.99
N PRO A 267 28.42 7.75 -21.86
CA PRO A 267 29.50 7.43 -22.79
C PRO A 267 28.96 7.29 -24.22
N GLY A 268 29.65 7.91 -25.18
CA GLY A 268 29.32 7.81 -26.61
C GLY A 268 28.21 8.75 -27.12
N HIS A 269 27.55 9.52 -26.25
CA HIS A 269 26.47 10.43 -26.63
C HIS A 269 26.80 11.89 -26.32
N ARG A 270 26.37 12.81 -27.20
CA ARG A 270 26.41 14.25 -26.91
C ARG A 270 25.42 14.59 -25.78
N GLU A 271 25.69 15.65 -25.03
CA GLU A 271 24.82 16.10 -23.92
C GLU A 271 23.35 16.29 -24.32
N SER A 272 23.10 16.73 -25.56
CA SER A 272 21.75 16.88 -26.12
C SER A 272 20.98 15.57 -26.25
N ASN A 273 21.69 14.45 -26.41
CA ASN A 273 21.09 13.12 -26.59
C ASN A 273 20.77 12.44 -25.26
N LEU A 274 21.38 12.88 -24.14
CA LEU A 274 21.10 12.34 -22.81
C LEU A 274 19.62 12.49 -22.45
N GLN A 275 19.05 13.68 -22.67
CA GLN A 275 17.63 13.93 -22.41
C GLN A 275 16.73 13.06 -23.30
N ARG A 276 17.10 12.84 -24.57
CA ARG A 276 16.32 12.04 -25.51
C ARG A 276 16.30 10.56 -25.12
N GLU A 277 17.43 10.02 -24.68
CA GLU A 277 17.52 8.64 -24.16
C GLU A 277 16.72 8.50 -22.85
N LEU A 278 16.91 9.40 -21.89
CA LEU A 278 16.15 9.37 -20.63
C LEU A 278 14.63 9.47 -20.84
N ASN A 279 14.19 10.29 -21.80
CA ASN A 279 12.77 10.41 -22.13
C ASN A 279 12.18 9.17 -22.80
N ARG A 280 13.01 8.28 -23.34
CA ARG A 280 12.58 6.98 -23.86
C ARG A 280 12.34 5.98 -22.74
N TYR A 281 13.16 6.01 -21.68
CA TYR A 281 13.08 5.04 -20.58
C TYR A 281 12.16 5.47 -19.44
N ILE A 282 12.26 6.72 -18.96
CA ILE A 282 11.60 7.15 -17.72
C ILE A 282 10.06 7.09 -17.80
N PRO A 283 9.39 7.64 -18.82
CA PRO A 283 7.93 7.60 -18.89
C PRO A 283 7.37 6.19 -19.07
N ILE A 284 8.11 5.32 -19.79
CA ILE A 284 7.74 3.92 -19.99
C ILE A 284 7.92 3.15 -18.68
N ALA A 285 9.07 3.32 -18.01
CA ALA A 285 9.38 2.67 -16.74
C ALA A 285 8.36 3.05 -15.67
N ALA A 286 7.98 4.31 -15.56
CA ALA A 286 6.97 4.74 -14.60
C ALA A 286 5.57 4.23 -14.92
N ALA A 287 5.10 4.36 -16.17
CA ALA A 287 3.78 3.86 -16.55
C ALA A 287 3.66 2.34 -16.34
N PHE A 288 4.70 1.61 -16.73
CA PHE A 288 4.77 0.15 -16.54
C PHE A 288 4.91 -0.21 -15.06
N GLY A 289 5.74 0.50 -14.30
CA GLY A 289 5.90 0.32 -12.86
C GLY A 289 4.59 0.53 -12.10
N GLY A 290 3.87 1.62 -12.38
CA GLY A 290 2.54 1.90 -11.80
C GLY A 290 1.50 0.84 -12.18
N MET A 291 1.53 0.34 -13.41
CA MET A 291 0.64 -0.74 -13.86
C MET A 291 0.97 -2.08 -13.17
N CYS A 292 2.25 -2.46 -13.09
CA CYS A 292 2.70 -3.68 -12.41
C CYS A 292 2.32 -3.67 -10.93
N ILE A 293 2.53 -2.53 -10.27
CA ILE A 293 2.10 -2.31 -8.89
C ILE A 293 0.59 -2.50 -8.75
N GLY A 294 -0.21 -1.85 -9.61
CA GLY A 294 -1.67 -1.99 -9.60
C GLY A 294 -2.10 -3.45 -9.79
N ALA A 295 -1.44 -4.18 -10.68
CA ALA A 295 -1.71 -5.60 -10.93
C ALA A 295 -1.40 -6.44 -9.68
N LEU A 296 -0.24 -6.23 -9.06
CA LEU A 296 0.16 -6.94 -7.84
C LEU A 296 -0.82 -6.68 -6.69
N THR A 297 -1.31 -5.44 -6.55
CA THR A 297 -2.34 -5.09 -5.56
C THR A 297 -3.61 -5.91 -5.77
N VAL A 298 -4.11 -5.93 -7.00
CA VAL A 298 -5.35 -6.65 -7.34
C VAL A 298 -5.18 -8.16 -7.09
N VAL A 299 -4.02 -8.74 -7.45
CA VAL A 299 -3.71 -10.14 -7.16
C VAL A 299 -3.67 -10.41 -5.66
N ALA A 300 -3.04 -9.53 -4.87
CA ALA A 300 -2.97 -9.66 -3.43
C ALA A 300 -4.35 -9.55 -2.75
N ASP A 301 -5.20 -8.64 -3.24
CA ASP A 301 -6.59 -8.51 -2.78
C ASP A 301 -7.40 -9.76 -3.14
N PHE A 302 -7.24 -10.32 -4.34
CA PHE A 302 -7.94 -11.55 -4.75
C PHE A 302 -7.48 -12.80 -4.01
N MET A 303 -6.21 -12.89 -3.64
CA MET A 303 -5.68 -13.98 -2.83
C MET A 303 -6.12 -13.89 -1.35
N GLY A 304 -6.81 -12.81 -0.94
CA GLY A 304 -7.27 -12.61 0.43
C GLY A 304 -6.12 -12.32 1.41
N ALA A 305 -5.07 -11.64 0.95
CA ALA A 305 -3.89 -11.39 1.75
C ALA A 305 -4.21 -10.58 3.04
N ILE A 306 -3.57 -10.97 4.13
CA ILE A 306 -3.75 -10.36 5.45
C ILE A 306 -3.21 -8.93 5.46
N GLY A 307 -4.07 -7.94 5.70
CA GLY A 307 -3.67 -6.52 5.83
C GLY A 307 -3.97 -5.63 4.62
N SER A 308 -4.84 -6.10 3.70
CA SER A 308 -5.10 -5.56 2.36
C SER A 308 -3.90 -5.65 1.43
N GLY A 309 -4.16 -5.98 0.16
CA GLY A 309 -3.12 -6.05 -0.87
C GLY A 309 -2.37 -4.72 -1.00
N THR A 310 -3.11 -3.62 -1.00
CA THR A 310 -2.54 -2.26 -1.00
C THR A 310 -1.60 -2.02 0.18
N GLY A 311 -2.00 -2.41 1.40
CA GLY A 311 -1.21 -2.23 2.61
C GLY A 311 0.10 -3.02 2.54
N ILE A 312 0.04 -4.31 2.22
CA ILE A 312 1.24 -5.14 2.14
C ILE A 312 2.26 -4.56 1.14
N LEU A 313 1.81 -4.19 -0.06
CA LEU A 313 2.68 -3.61 -1.09
C LEU A 313 3.33 -2.31 -0.62
N LEU A 314 2.57 -1.43 0.05
CA LEU A 314 3.11 -0.21 0.63
C LEU A 314 4.18 -0.51 1.68
N ALA A 315 3.90 -1.41 2.63
CA ALA A 315 4.84 -1.75 3.68
C ALA A 315 6.15 -2.33 3.13
N VAL A 316 6.08 -3.32 2.23
CA VAL A 316 7.26 -3.95 1.62
C VAL A 316 8.11 -2.91 0.91
N THR A 317 7.46 -2.10 0.06
CA THR A 317 8.19 -1.19 -0.80
C THR A 317 8.79 -0.03 0.00
N ILE A 318 8.13 0.43 1.08
CA ILE A 318 8.69 1.40 2.02
C ILE A 318 9.90 0.79 2.73
N ILE A 319 9.77 -0.40 3.33
CA ILE A 319 10.87 -1.06 4.06
C ILE A 319 12.09 -1.26 3.16
N TYR A 320 11.89 -1.69 1.92
CA TYR A 320 12.98 -1.88 0.96
C TYR A 320 13.65 -0.55 0.57
N GLN A 321 12.87 0.52 0.39
CA GLN A 321 13.40 1.85 0.11
C GLN A 321 14.26 2.37 1.29
N TYR A 322 13.81 2.15 2.53
CA TYR A 322 14.57 2.46 3.72
C TYR A 322 15.87 1.65 3.80
N PHE A 323 15.78 0.34 3.54
CA PHE A 323 16.94 -0.54 3.53
C PHE A 323 18.01 -0.09 2.52
N GLU A 324 17.62 0.25 1.29
CA GLU A 324 18.57 0.76 0.29
C GLU A 324 19.14 2.14 0.65
N THR A 325 18.37 2.99 1.31
CA THR A 325 18.84 4.31 1.75
C THR A 325 19.88 4.14 2.84
N PHE A 326 19.60 3.26 3.80
CA PHE A 326 20.52 2.88 4.86
C PHE A 326 21.81 2.24 4.32
N ASP A 327 21.70 1.33 3.35
CA ASP A 327 22.88 0.67 2.75
C ASP A 327 23.75 1.69 1.98
N LYS A 328 23.15 2.66 1.29
CA LYS A 328 23.87 3.75 0.63
C LYS A 328 24.56 4.68 1.61
N GLU A 329 23.90 5.08 2.69
CA GLU A 329 24.49 5.90 3.74
C GLU A 329 25.66 5.18 4.39
N ARG A 330 25.49 3.91 4.76
CA ARG A 330 26.55 3.08 5.32
C ARG A 330 27.71 2.87 4.36
N ALA A 331 27.45 2.66 3.07
CA ALA A 331 28.50 2.57 2.06
C ALA A 331 29.24 3.90 1.89
N SER A 332 28.54 5.04 2.01
CA SER A 332 29.18 6.36 1.98
C SER A 332 30.03 6.64 3.21
N GLU A 333 29.59 6.21 4.41
CA GLU A 333 30.35 6.32 5.65
C GLU A 333 31.58 5.39 5.64
N LEU A 334 31.44 4.15 5.18
CA LEU A 334 32.56 3.23 5.02
C LEU A 334 33.56 3.71 3.96
N GLY A 335 33.09 4.39 2.90
CA GLY A 335 33.94 5.07 1.93
C GLY A 335 34.64 6.31 2.49
N PHE A 336 34.07 6.96 3.51
CA PHE A 336 34.65 8.11 4.19
C PHE A 336 35.64 7.70 5.30
N PHE A 337 35.44 6.54 5.91
CA PHE A 337 36.35 5.94 6.91
C PHE A 337 37.37 4.96 6.30
N GLY A 338 37.50 4.91 4.97
CA GLY A 338 38.50 4.11 4.27
C GLY A 338 39.91 4.70 4.37
N PHE A 339 40.55 4.52 5.53
CA PHE A 339 41.99 4.28 5.65
C PHE A 339 42.24 2.79 5.89
#